data_AF-A0AAV4MUK1-F1
#
_entry.id   AF-A0AAV4MUK1-F1
#
_cell.length_a   1.000
_cell.length_b   1.000
_cell.length_c   1.000
_cell.angle_alpha   90.00
_cell.angle_beta   90.00
_cell.angle_gamma   90.00
#
_symmetry.space_group_name_H-M   'P 1'
#
loop_
_entity.id
_entity.type
_entity.pdbx_description
1 polymer ?
#
loop_
_entity_poly.entity_id
_entity_poly.type
_entity_poly.pdbx_seq_one_letter_code
_entity_poly.pdbx_strand_id
1 'polypeptide(L)'
;MYISIICHQSEEYPLLWTRIRRDLPNYLSEREADGVSVLNWYHRQFRDAAIERYFVKREQIEYFHSSIAEYFLGTWGGGTPKPFKYTEIQRYRFGLKDQEGTADRKVLFNLWYFTQKTDEFQVTTSVSLANFHSILLDRIASRIFFENVLFNYLWLHSKVSCCPLQAILADFEDMVQHLSDSELIKQLNIVADGMRLGGVILAQHPDMLASQIIGRLLPVKDIYPRVKGLIEQCDRLGTQHCALIPAFHILHTPGGPLKYSLEGHPFAVFDSAFTSDKRFILTISNKFLMFDLMTGEITCDINPEIPGIMQALALNSDDKYAVAFTNHNEIIILKCSVWRPWSPRQWVTFSVPSGTKLSSHFIERNDYFISYLHYKSDANYSIAISSLKKSAENLRAHHILQTRLNDSDINELNIDSALYFMEDGSIYASLENEEVYVVAHFKVTTDGWKRETVVGESSVRIMAVEISSDDQFLVGNSTNWVFTMEFNKFQRDLFLPSK
;
A
#
# COMPACT_ATOMS: atom_id res chain seq x y z
N MET A 1 23.45 1.93 10.78
CA MET A 1 24.34 3.11 10.73
C MET A 1 24.84 3.32 9.31
N TYR A 2 24.03 3.98 8.48
CA TYR A 2 24.46 4.55 7.21
C TYR A 2 25.17 5.86 7.54
N ILE A 3 26.50 5.85 7.61
CA ILE A 3 27.26 7.11 7.69
C ILE A 3 27.43 7.57 6.24
N SER A 4 26.40 8.21 5.72
CA SER A 4 26.50 8.97 4.49
C SER A 4 27.29 10.24 4.83
N ILE A 5 28.44 10.44 4.19
CA ILE A 5 29.19 11.68 4.36
C ILE A 5 28.42 12.74 3.57
N ILE A 6 27.63 13.55 4.28
CA ILE A 6 27.03 14.75 3.71
C ILE A 6 28.18 15.74 3.51
N CYS A 7 28.70 15.78 2.29
CA CYS A 7 29.67 16.80 1.90
C CYS A 7 28.95 18.14 1.78
N HIS A 8 28.87 18.88 2.88
CA HIS A 8 28.72 20.32 2.76
C HIS A 8 29.97 20.86 2.06
N GLN A 9 29.76 21.52 0.92
CA GLN A 9 30.73 22.46 0.38
C GLN A 9 30.87 23.60 1.39
N SER A 10 31.62 23.37 2.47
CA SER A 10 32.17 24.47 3.25
C SER A 10 33.25 25.11 2.38
N GLU A 11 33.05 26.36 2.00
CA GLU A 11 33.98 27.13 1.15
C GLU A 11 35.38 27.27 1.78
N GLU A 12 35.54 26.94 3.07
CA GLU A 12 36.76 27.22 3.85
C GLU A 12 37.73 26.03 4.05
N TYR A 13 37.33 24.76 3.83
CA TYR A 13 38.26 23.62 3.83
C TYR A 13 38.30 22.75 2.54
N PRO A 14 38.28 23.32 1.31
CA PRO A 14 38.34 22.54 0.09
C PRO A 14 39.56 21.62 0.03
N LEU A 15 40.71 22.08 0.57
CA LEU A 15 41.99 21.39 0.44
C LEU A 15 42.10 20.14 1.34
N LEU A 16 41.57 20.19 2.57
CA LEU A 16 41.62 19.03 3.47
C LEU A 16 40.72 17.92 2.93
N TRP A 17 39.49 18.27 2.54
CA TRP A 17 38.57 17.32 1.93
C TRP A 17 39.11 16.74 0.63
N THR A 18 39.68 17.58 -0.24
CA THR A 18 40.31 17.11 -1.49
C THR A 18 41.45 16.13 -1.23
N ARG A 19 42.29 16.38 -0.20
CA ARG A 19 43.34 15.44 0.21
C ARG A 19 42.77 14.13 0.73
N ILE A 20 41.80 14.18 1.64
CA ILE A 20 41.15 12.98 2.20
C ILE A 20 40.50 12.15 1.09
N ARG A 21 39.76 12.78 0.17
CA ARG A 21 39.12 12.12 -0.97
C ARG A 21 40.15 11.47 -1.90
N ARG A 22 41.28 12.14 -2.13
CA ARG A 22 42.40 11.60 -2.95
C ARG A 22 43.11 10.42 -2.27
N ASP A 23 43.18 10.42 -0.94
CA ASP A 23 43.85 9.37 -0.19
C ASP A 23 42.94 8.14 0.05
N LEU A 24 41.62 8.26 -0.18
CA LEU A 24 40.62 7.20 0.03
C LEU A 24 39.78 6.79 -1.22
N PRO A 25 40.34 6.71 -2.45
CA PRO A 25 39.55 6.56 -3.67
C PRO A 25 38.84 5.20 -3.77
N ASN A 26 39.47 4.11 -3.29
CA ASN A 26 38.89 2.76 -3.33
C ASN A 26 38.04 2.41 -2.10
N TYR A 27 37.97 3.32 -1.12
CA TYR A 27 37.24 3.11 0.13
C TYR A 27 35.90 3.86 0.16
N LEU A 28 35.74 4.84 -0.72
CA LEU A 28 34.51 5.63 -0.87
C LEU A 28 33.81 5.27 -2.17
N SER A 29 32.48 5.22 -2.12
CA SER A 29 31.61 4.99 -3.25
C SER A 29 30.51 6.03 -3.26
N GLU A 30 30.17 6.55 -4.44
CA GLU A 30 29.00 7.40 -4.62
C GLU A 30 27.76 6.50 -4.72
N ARG A 31 26.70 6.88 -4.01
CA ARG A 31 25.39 6.22 -4.04
C ARG A 31 24.31 7.28 -4.16
N GLU A 32 23.21 6.93 -4.80
CA GLU A 32 22.03 7.77 -4.83
C GLU A 32 21.15 7.46 -3.60
N ALA A 33 20.76 8.50 -2.87
CA ALA A 33 19.81 8.44 -1.77
C ALA A 33 18.87 9.64 -1.87
N ASP A 34 17.57 9.40 -1.92
CA ASP A 34 16.51 10.42 -2.01
C ASP A 34 16.76 11.46 -3.14
N GLY A 35 17.24 11.00 -4.29
CA GLY A 35 17.54 11.84 -5.46
C GLY A 35 18.84 12.67 -5.35
N VAL A 36 19.66 12.42 -4.33
CA VAL A 36 20.93 13.11 -4.10
C VAL A 36 22.09 12.11 -4.10
N SER A 37 23.21 12.47 -4.73
CA SER A 37 24.44 11.67 -4.66
C SER A 37 25.12 11.87 -3.30
N VAL A 38 25.25 10.77 -2.56
CA VAL A 38 25.91 10.70 -1.25
C VAL A 38 27.14 9.81 -1.31
N LEU A 39 28.12 10.10 -0.46
CA LEU A 39 29.31 9.26 -0.31
C LEU A 39 29.11 8.21 0.79
N ASN A 40 29.43 6.96 0.48
CA ASN A 40 29.33 5.83 1.38
C ASN A 40 30.61 4.99 1.38
N TRP A 41 30.90 4.32 2.49
CA TRP A 41 32.01 3.37 2.58
C TRP A 41 31.77 2.16 1.68
N TYR A 42 32.74 1.85 0.83
CA TYR A 42 32.64 0.77 -0.16
C TYR A 42 32.61 -0.62 0.49
N HIS A 43 33.50 -0.88 1.45
CA HIS A 43 33.61 -2.18 2.11
C HIS A 43 32.87 -2.22 3.46
N ARG A 44 32.02 -3.23 3.65
CA ARG A 44 31.34 -3.53 4.93
C ARG A 44 32.31 -3.68 6.10
N GLN A 45 33.51 -4.20 5.86
CA GLN A 45 34.55 -4.43 6.88
C GLN A 45 34.92 -3.16 7.65
N PHE A 46 34.85 -1.97 7.04
CA PHE A 46 35.08 -0.71 7.76
C PHE A 46 34.04 -0.47 8.84
N ARG A 47 32.78 -0.80 8.54
CA ARG A 47 31.69 -0.68 9.51
C ARG A 47 31.91 -1.66 10.67
N ASP A 48 32.24 -2.90 10.36
CA ASP A 48 32.45 -3.94 11.37
C ASP A 48 33.66 -3.58 12.28
N ALA A 49 34.78 -3.15 11.69
CA ALA A 49 35.95 -2.68 12.44
C ALA A 49 35.67 -1.40 13.26
N ALA A 50 34.83 -0.50 12.76
CA ALA A 50 34.43 0.69 13.53
C ALA A 50 33.55 0.31 14.73
N ILE A 51 32.63 -0.65 14.57
CA ILE A 51 31.81 -1.20 15.66
C ILE A 51 32.70 -1.83 16.73
N GLU A 52 33.63 -2.69 16.33
CA GLU A 52 34.58 -3.35 17.25
C GLU A 52 35.55 -2.39 17.93
N ARG A 53 35.84 -1.23 17.33
CA ARG A 53 36.77 -0.25 17.90
C ARG A 53 36.10 0.80 18.79
N TYR A 54 34.91 1.26 18.40
CA TYR A 54 34.27 2.45 19.00
C TYR A 54 32.94 2.15 19.70
N PHE A 55 32.30 1.02 19.41
CA PHE A 55 30.96 0.67 19.93
C PHE A 55 31.00 -0.58 20.82
N VAL A 56 32.09 -0.78 21.58
CA VAL A 56 32.22 -1.91 22.53
C VAL A 56 31.65 -1.54 23.89
N LYS A 57 32.01 -0.36 24.42
CA LYS A 57 31.56 0.09 25.73
C LYS A 57 30.34 0.99 25.56
N ARG A 58 29.34 0.78 26.41
CA ARG A 58 28.13 1.59 26.43
C ARG A 58 28.43 3.09 26.49
N GLU A 59 29.32 3.53 27.38
CA GLU A 59 29.73 4.95 27.50
C GLU A 59 30.25 5.56 26.18
N GLN A 60 30.92 4.77 25.33
CA GLN A 60 31.43 5.25 24.04
C GLN A 60 30.31 5.39 23.02
N ILE A 61 29.40 4.40 22.98
CA ILE A 61 28.16 4.45 22.20
C ILE A 61 27.42 5.74 22.56
N GLU A 62 27.14 5.93 23.84
CA GLU A 62 26.49 7.13 24.40
C GLU A 62 27.15 8.43 23.95
N TYR A 63 28.47 8.51 24.09
CA TYR A 63 29.25 9.68 23.73
C TYR A 63 29.17 10.00 22.23
N PHE A 64 29.35 9.01 21.35
CA PHE A 64 29.32 9.23 19.90
C PHE A 64 27.93 9.59 19.41
N HIS A 65 26.90 8.88 19.86
CA HIS A 65 25.51 9.17 19.47
C HIS A 65 25.05 10.53 19.98
N SER A 66 25.39 10.92 21.21
CA SER A 66 25.09 12.26 21.73
C SER A 66 25.84 13.34 20.96
N SER A 67 27.11 13.11 20.62
CA SER A 67 27.90 14.07 19.83
C SER A 67 27.32 14.30 18.43
N ILE A 68 26.80 13.25 17.79
CA ILE A 68 26.11 13.37 16.50
C ILE A 68 24.76 14.09 16.69
N ALA A 69 24.01 13.76 17.73
CA ALA A 69 22.75 14.43 18.03
C ALA A 69 22.93 15.95 18.19
N GLU A 70 23.89 16.39 19.01
CA GLU A 70 24.25 17.80 19.19
C GLU A 70 24.62 18.51 17.90
N TYR A 71 25.27 17.80 16.97
CA TYR A 71 25.67 18.36 15.68
C TYR A 71 24.44 18.77 14.86
N PHE A 72 23.48 17.86 14.69
CA PHE A 72 22.27 18.13 13.90
C PHE A 72 21.24 19.01 14.64
N LEU A 73 21.22 18.98 15.98
CA LEU A 73 20.44 19.93 16.79
C LEU A 73 20.97 21.36 16.68
N GLY A 74 22.19 21.56 16.15
CA GLY A 74 22.81 22.87 16.06
C GLY A 74 23.27 23.42 17.42
N THR A 75 23.39 22.58 18.46
CA THR A 75 23.79 22.98 19.82
C THR A 75 25.09 23.81 19.83
N TRP A 76 26.01 23.49 18.92
CA TRP A 76 27.30 24.16 18.75
C TRP A 76 27.42 24.86 17.38
N GLY A 77 26.29 25.15 16.72
CA GLY A 77 26.25 25.86 15.45
C GLY A 77 26.30 27.38 15.62
N GLY A 78 26.48 28.11 14.52
CA GLY A 78 26.34 29.57 14.48
C GLY A 78 27.42 30.34 15.25
N GLY A 79 28.61 29.76 15.42
CA GLY A 79 29.73 30.40 16.10
C GLY A 79 29.88 30.01 17.58
N THR A 80 29.02 29.13 18.10
CA THR A 80 29.07 28.68 19.49
C THR A 80 30.25 27.71 19.70
N PRO A 81 31.24 28.02 20.56
CA PRO A 81 32.43 27.20 20.68
C PRO A 81 32.16 25.92 21.49
N LYS A 82 32.47 24.75 20.90
CA LYS A 82 32.30 23.43 21.52
C LYS A 82 33.49 23.09 22.42
N PRO A 83 33.28 22.68 23.69
CA PRO A 83 34.36 22.23 24.57
C PRO A 83 34.99 20.91 24.10
N PHE A 84 36.29 20.75 24.31
CA PHE A 84 37.04 19.52 24.03
C PHE A 84 38.24 19.36 24.96
N LYS A 85 38.74 18.13 25.07
CA LYS A 85 39.92 17.78 25.89
C LYS A 85 41.12 17.51 25.01
N TYR A 86 42.27 18.08 25.38
CA TYR A 86 43.53 17.82 24.69
C TYR A 86 44.10 16.46 25.11
N THR A 87 44.71 15.74 24.17
CA THR A 87 45.57 14.60 24.52
C THR A 87 46.89 15.10 25.14
N GLU A 88 47.57 14.29 25.93
CA GLU A 88 48.86 14.67 26.53
C GLU A 88 49.90 15.07 25.47
N ILE A 89 49.89 14.38 24.33
CA ILE A 89 50.76 14.67 23.18
C ILE A 89 50.45 16.06 22.60
N GLN A 90 49.17 16.43 22.50
CA GLN A 90 48.75 17.75 22.02
C GLN A 90 49.15 18.83 23.03
N ARG A 91 48.96 18.59 24.33
CA ARG A 91 49.37 19.54 25.37
C ARG A 91 50.87 19.83 25.32
N TYR A 92 51.69 18.79 25.18
CA TYR A 92 53.14 18.94 25.03
C TYR A 92 53.50 19.69 23.73
N ARG A 93 52.94 19.28 22.58
CA ARG A 93 53.24 19.91 21.29
C ARG A 93 52.85 21.38 21.20
N PHE A 94 51.72 21.75 21.80
CA PHE A 94 51.19 23.10 21.73
C PHE A 94 51.57 23.96 22.95
N GLY A 95 52.35 23.42 23.90
CA GLY A 95 52.75 24.15 25.12
C GLY A 95 51.59 24.54 26.03
N LEU A 96 50.51 23.75 26.03
CA LEU A 96 49.27 24.08 26.72
C LEU A 96 49.30 23.61 28.17
N LYS A 97 49.03 24.54 29.10
CA LYS A 97 48.90 24.23 30.54
C LYS A 97 47.56 23.59 30.85
N ASP A 98 46.49 24.09 30.25
CA ASP A 98 45.13 23.61 30.49
C ASP A 98 44.84 22.29 29.75
N GLN A 99 43.99 21.47 30.37
CA GLN A 99 43.58 20.18 29.81
C GLN A 99 42.38 20.31 28.86
N GLU A 100 41.66 21.43 28.95
CA GLU A 100 40.42 21.68 28.22
C GLU A 100 40.56 22.92 27.34
N GLY A 101 39.84 22.93 26.22
CA GLY A 101 39.75 24.07 25.31
C GLY A 101 38.35 24.18 24.73
N THR A 102 38.04 25.33 24.14
CA THR A 102 36.80 25.55 23.40
C THR A 102 37.15 26.04 22.00
N ALA A 103 36.41 25.58 21.00
CA ALA A 103 36.62 26.02 19.62
C ALA A 103 35.29 26.04 18.85
N ASP A 104 35.08 27.09 18.09
CA ASP A 104 34.02 27.16 17.09
C ASP A 104 34.28 26.10 16.01
N ARG A 105 33.34 25.17 15.85
CA ARG A 105 33.44 24.08 14.88
C ARG A 105 33.01 24.51 13.48
N LYS A 106 32.61 25.78 13.29
CA LYS A 106 32.15 26.37 12.03
C LYS A 106 31.02 25.55 11.40
N VAL A 107 30.12 25.05 12.25
CA VAL A 107 28.93 24.31 11.84
C VAL A 107 27.77 25.29 11.67
N LEU A 108 26.95 25.06 10.64
CA LEU A 108 25.72 25.82 10.41
C LEU A 108 24.79 25.75 11.63
N PHE A 109 24.09 26.86 11.91
CA PHE A 109 23.18 26.94 13.05
C PHE A 109 21.95 26.05 12.87
N ASN A 110 21.43 25.95 11.64
CA ASN A 110 20.25 25.15 11.31
C ASN A 110 20.55 24.17 10.19
N LEU A 111 20.58 22.86 10.50
CA LEU A 111 20.62 21.79 9.48
C LEU A 111 19.22 21.37 8.97
N TRP A 112 18.16 22.00 9.50
CA TRP A 112 16.76 21.60 9.30
C TRP A 112 16.17 22.11 7.98
N TYR A 113 16.69 23.23 7.46
CA TYR A 113 16.15 23.91 6.28
C TYR A 113 17.30 24.29 5.34
N PHE A 114 17.33 23.71 4.14
CA PHE A 114 18.03 24.32 3.00
C PHE A 114 17.00 25.04 2.15
N THR A 115 17.07 26.37 2.12
CA THR A 115 16.34 27.16 1.12
C THR A 115 17.24 27.31 -0.09
N GLN A 116 16.97 26.55 -1.15
CA GLN A 116 17.58 26.85 -2.44
C GLN A 116 16.68 27.86 -3.16
N LYS A 117 17.17 29.08 -3.35
CA LYS A 117 16.54 30.06 -4.25
C LYS A 117 16.84 29.64 -5.68
N THR A 118 15.87 29.04 -6.34
CA THR A 118 15.78 29.04 -7.81
C THR A 118 14.76 30.10 -8.21
N ASP A 119 15.00 30.81 -9.32
CA ASP A 119 14.27 32.02 -9.72
C ASP A 119 12.75 31.86 -9.91
N GLU A 120 12.20 30.65 -9.84
CA GLU A 120 10.76 30.40 -9.99
C GLU A 120 10.12 29.57 -8.86
N PHE A 121 10.87 28.87 -8.00
CA PHE A 121 10.32 28.10 -6.87
C PHE A 121 11.33 28.00 -5.71
N GLN A 122 10.85 28.14 -4.47
CA GLN A 122 11.62 27.77 -3.28
C GLN A 122 11.51 26.25 -3.10
N VAL A 123 12.60 25.53 -3.38
CA VAL A 123 12.71 24.12 -3.00
C VAL A 123 13.39 24.08 -1.62
N THR A 124 12.60 23.71 -0.61
CA THR A 124 13.13 23.41 0.72
C THR A 124 13.62 21.98 0.73
N THR A 125 14.90 21.75 0.44
CA THR A 125 15.48 20.41 0.55
C THR A 125 15.89 20.17 2.00
N SER A 126 15.02 19.57 2.81
CA SER A 126 15.43 19.06 4.13
C SER A 126 16.43 17.92 3.88
N VAL A 127 17.72 18.16 4.13
CA VAL A 127 18.76 17.17 3.89
C VAL A 127 18.71 16.10 4.99
N SER A 128 18.42 14.86 4.58
CA SER A 128 18.84 13.60 5.23
C SER A 128 18.67 13.55 6.77
N LEU A 129 17.46 13.83 7.25
CA LEU A 129 17.08 13.51 8.62
C LEU A 129 16.72 12.02 8.79
N ALA A 130 16.52 11.29 7.68
CA ALA A 130 16.29 9.84 7.68
C ALA A 130 17.43 9.06 8.36
N ASN A 131 18.68 9.53 8.25
CA ASN A 131 19.83 8.92 8.94
C ASN A 131 19.98 9.33 10.41
N PHE A 132 19.26 10.38 10.84
CA PHE A 132 19.27 10.85 12.23
C PHE A 132 18.61 9.83 13.18
N HIS A 133 17.60 9.10 12.67
CA HIS A 133 16.82 8.15 13.44
C HIS A 133 17.61 6.90 13.87
N SER A 134 18.32 6.24 12.94
CA SER A 134 19.12 5.05 13.25
C SER A 134 20.26 5.33 14.25
N ILE A 135 20.66 6.60 14.40
CA ILE A 135 21.71 7.03 15.31
C ILE A 135 21.13 7.31 16.71
N LEU A 136 19.85 7.63 16.87
CA LEU A 136 19.28 7.94 18.20
C LEU A 136 18.60 6.75 18.88
N LEU A 137 18.35 5.66 18.15
CA LEU A 137 17.81 4.41 18.68
C LEU A 137 18.71 3.69 19.70
N ASP A 138 20.03 3.92 19.66
CA ASP A 138 20.96 3.39 20.68
C ASP A 138 20.98 4.28 21.96
N ARG A 139 19.83 4.22 22.63
CA ARG A 139 19.59 4.25 24.08
C ARG A 139 19.96 5.43 24.99
N ILE A 140 20.58 6.56 24.61
CA ILE A 140 20.99 7.55 25.66
C ILE A 140 20.59 9.02 25.52
N ALA A 141 19.81 9.42 24.52
CA ALA A 141 19.25 10.78 24.49
C ALA A 141 17.72 10.83 24.60
N SER A 142 17.11 9.94 25.40
CA SER A 142 15.64 9.77 25.48
C SER A 142 14.89 11.11 25.60
N ARG A 143 15.29 11.98 26.53
CA ARG A 143 14.61 13.28 26.74
C ARG A 143 14.76 14.24 25.55
N ILE A 144 15.99 14.41 25.06
CA ILE A 144 16.28 15.32 23.93
C ILE A 144 15.57 14.81 22.68
N PHE A 145 15.55 13.49 22.47
CA PHE A 145 14.87 12.86 21.35
C PHE A 145 13.36 13.11 21.40
N PHE A 146 12.69 12.91 22.53
CA PHE A 146 11.25 13.16 22.61
C PHE A 146 10.90 14.63 22.36
N GLU A 147 11.62 15.56 23.00
CA GLU A 147 11.29 17.00 22.93
C GLU A 147 11.69 17.64 21.60
N ASN A 148 12.72 17.13 20.92
CA ASN A 148 13.24 17.72 19.67
C ASN A 148 12.86 16.93 18.41
N VAL A 149 12.33 15.71 18.55
CA VAL A 149 12.02 14.82 17.41
C VAL A 149 10.53 14.42 17.44
N LEU A 150 10.13 13.49 18.32
CA LEU A 150 8.79 12.87 18.24
C LEU A 150 7.63 13.73 18.79
N PHE A 151 7.92 14.71 19.66
CA PHE A 151 6.95 15.71 20.12
C PHE A 151 7.33 17.13 19.68
N ASN A 152 8.08 17.26 18.57
CA ASN A 152 8.46 18.53 17.98
C ASN A 152 7.69 18.77 16.68
N TYR A 153 6.91 19.84 16.63
CA TYR A 153 6.08 20.14 15.46
C TYR A 153 6.89 20.36 14.19
N LEU A 154 7.97 21.16 14.27
CA LEU A 154 8.78 21.50 13.10
C LEU A 154 9.51 20.27 12.55
N TRP A 155 9.96 19.36 13.42
CA TRP A 155 10.51 18.08 12.99
C TRP A 155 9.49 17.23 12.24
N LEU A 156 8.32 17.02 12.85
CA LEU A 156 7.29 16.18 12.28
C LEU A 156 6.81 16.75 10.94
N HIS A 157 6.61 18.07 10.85
CA HIS A 157 6.23 18.74 9.60
C HIS A 157 7.30 18.60 8.53
N SER A 158 8.57 18.86 8.87
CA SER A 158 9.69 18.70 7.94
C SER A 158 9.76 17.26 7.40
N LYS A 159 9.61 16.27 8.29
CA LYS A 159 9.69 14.86 7.91
C LYS A 159 8.49 14.40 7.09
N VAL A 160 7.25 14.84 7.39
CA VAL A 160 6.07 14.54 6.55
C VAL A 160 6.22 15.18 5.18
N SER A 161 6.88 16.34 5.10
CA SER A 161 7.06 17.07 3.84
C SER A 161 8.09 16.42 2.90
N CYS A 162 9.03 15.63 3.42
CA CYS A 162 10.09 15.02 2.61
C CYS A 162 10.05 13.49 2.57
N CYS A 163 9.31 12.83 3.46
CA CYS A 163 9.24 11.38 3.54
C CYS A 163 7.78 10.89 3.54
N PRO A 164 7.51 9.68 3.03
CA PRO A 164 6.20 9.04 3.22
C PRO A 164 5.84 8.96 4.70
N LEU A 165 4.55 9.11 5.02
CA LEU A 165 4.06 9.05 6.41
C LEU A 165 4.51 7.77 7.13
N GLN A 166 4.57 6.65 6.42
CA GLN A 166 5.01 5.37 6.99
C GLN A 166 6.43 5.42 7.55
N ALA A 167 7.32 6.23 6.98
CA ALA A 167 8.68 6.42 7.50
C ALA A 167 8.71 7.19 8.83
N ILE A 168 7.63 7.90 9.18
CA ILE A 168 7.47 8.56 10.47
C ILE A 168 6.79 7.62 11.45
N LEU A 169 5.75 6.90 11.02
CA LEU A 169 5.09 5.91 11.87
C LEU A 169 6.07 4.81 12.32
N ALA A 170 6.98 4.38 11.44
CA ALA A 170 8.06 3.47 11.79
C ALA A 170 8.95 4.02 12.91
N ASP A 171 9.25 5.33 12.93
CA ASP A 171 10.02 5.94 14.02
C ASP A 171 9.31 5.84 15.38
N PHE A 172 7.98 6.03 15.39
CA PHE A 172 7.18 5.90 16.60
C PHE A 172 7.14 4.43 17.06
N GLU A 173 6.93 3.51 16.13
CA GLU A 173 6.87 2.07 16.40
C GLU A 173 8.20 1.53 16.94
N ASP A 174 9.31 1.89 16.30
CA ASP A 174 10.65 1.51 16.75
C ASP A 174 10.92 2.04 18.16
N MET A 175 10.53 3.28 18.48
CA MET A 175 10.68 3.80 19.84
C MET A 175 9.81 3.06 20.86
N VAL A 176 8.56 2.77 20.52
CA VAL A 176 7.64 2.06 21.42
C VAL A 176 8.19 0.68 21.79
N GLN A 177 8.83 -0.02 20.86
CA GLN A 177 9.45 -1.33 21.12
C GLN A 177 10.60 -1.29 22.13
N HIS A 178 11.30 -0.15 22.23
CA HIS A 178 12.48 0.00 23.08
C HIS A 178 12.21 0.70 24.41
N LEU A 179 10.97 1.14 24.65
CA LEU A 179 10.56 1.84 25.87
C LEU A 179 9.89 0.90 26.88
N SER A 180 10.07 1.23 28.16
CA SER A 180 9.41 0.56 29.28
C SER A 180 8.37 1.45 29.98
N ASP A 181 8.39 2.76 29.72
CA ASP A 181 7.46 3.72 30.31
C ASP A 181 6.11 3.66 29.60
N SER A 182 5.13 3.05 30.27
CA SER A 182 3.76 2.87 29.78
C SER A 182 3.07 4.20 29.46
N GLU A 183 3.34 5.25 30.23
CA GLU A 183 2.67 6.54 30.04
C GLU A 183 3.22 7.27 28.82
N LEU A 184 4.54 7.19 28.62
CA LEU A 184 5.18 7.71 27.42
C LEU A 184 4.76 6.94 26.16
N ILE A 185 4.65 5.61 26.25
CA ILE A 185 4.19 4.76 25.14
C ILE A 185 2.77 5.17 24.71
N LYS A 186 1.86 5.44 25.65
CA LYS A 186 0.51 5.93 25.33
C LYS A 186 0.56 7.27 24.58
N GLN A 187 1.40 8.21 25.02
CA GLN A 187 1.57 9.51 24.37
C GLN A 187 2.16 9.40 22.96
N LEU A 188 3.10 8.49 22.75
CA LEU A 188 3.63 8.20 21.41
C LEU A 188 2.57 7.58 20.50
N ASN A 189 1.86 6.57 21.00
CA ASN A 189 0.82 5.89 20.24
C ASN A 189 -0.32 6.82 19.85
N ILE A 190 -0.74 7.75 20.73
CA ILE A 190 -1.85 8.65 20.42
C ILE A 190 -1.48 9.67 19.35
N VAL A 191 -0.23 10.15 19.33
CA VAL A 191 0.29 11.02 18.27
C VAL A 191 0.40 10.24 16.95
N ALA A 192 1.00 9.05 16.99
CA ALA A 192 1.13 8.19 15.81
C ALA A 192 -0.24 7.81 15.21
N ASP A 193 -1.20 7.38 16.04
CA ASP A 193 -2.57 7.08 15.59
C ASP A 193 -3.28 8.34 15.06
N GLY A 194 -3.03 9.51 15.65
CA GLY A 194 -3.57 10.79 15.16
C GLY A 194 -3.06 11.14 13.76
N MET A 195 -1.75 10.94 13.51
CA MET A 195 -1.15 11.13 12.19
C MET A 195 -1.63 10.07 11.19
N ARG A 196 -1.77 8.80 11.61
CA ARG A 196 -2.29 7.70 10.80
C ARG A 196 -3.73 7.96 10.34
N LEU A 197 -4.60 8.44 11.23
CA LEU A 197 -5.97 8.85 10.89
C LEU A 197 -6.03 10.07 9.94
N GLY A 198 -4.99 10.90 9.93
CA GLY A 198 -4.84 12.00 8.98
C GLY A 198 -4.07 11.63 7.72
N GLY A 199 -3.74 10.35 7.52
CA GLY A 199 -2.65 9.96 6.61
C GLY A 199 -2.89 10.34 5.16
N VAL A 200 -4.10 10.14 4.65
CA VAL A 200 -4.47 10.52 3.28
C VAL A 200 -4.29 12.02 3.05
N ILE A 201 -4.70 12.84 4.03
CA ILE A 201 -4.57 14.30 3.96
C ILE A 201 -3.10 14.70 4.06
N LEU A 202 -2.34 14.12 4.98
CA LEU A 202 -0.92 14.44 5.17
C LEU A 202 -0.05 14.02 3.98
N ALA A 203 -0.42 12.97 3.26
CA ALA A 203 0.28 12.53 2.05
C ALA A 203 0.16 13.56 0.91
N GLN A 204 -0.99 14.25 0.80
CA GLN A 204 -1.23 15.25 -0.25
C GLN A 204 -0.90 16.67 0.20
N HIS A 205 -1.15 16.97 1.48
CA HIS A 205 -1.03 18.29 2.09
C HIS A 205 -0.29 18.22 3.44
N PRO A 206 1.05 18.05 3.43
CA PRO A 206 1.88 18.01 4.64
C PRO A 206 1.68 19.22 5.57
N ASP A 207 1.43 20.40 4.99
CA ASP A 207 1.21 21.66 5.72
C ASP A 207 -0.02 21.63 6.63
N MET A 208 -0.95 20.70 6.40
CA MET A 208 -2.11 20.51 7.27
C MET A 208 -1.78 19.77 8.58
N LEU A 209 -0.51 19.40 8.85
CA LEU A 209 -0.12 18.66 10.06
C LEU A 209 -0.64 19.29 11.35
N ALA A 210 -0.48 20.60 11.53
CA ALA A 210 -0.97 21.28 12.73
C ALA A 210 -2.49 21.12 12.90
N SER A 211 -3.24 21.24 11.79
CA SER A 211 -4.69 21.04 11.77
C SER A 211 -5.08 19.60 12.12
N GLN A 212 -4.37 18.62 11.56
CA GLN A 212 -4.63 17.20 11.81
C GLN A 212 -4.35 16.81 13.27
N ILE A 213 -3.30 17.38 13.87
CA ILE A 213 -2.91 17.15 15.27
C ILE A 213 -3.89 17.84 16.22
N ILE A 214 -4.13 19.14 16.07
CA ILE A 214 -5.01 19.89 16.98
C ILE A 214 -6.44 19.37 16.87
N GLY A 215 -6.95 19.20 15.63
CA GLY A 215 -8.32 18.78 15.39
C GLY A 215 -8.68 17.43 16.02
N ARG A 216 -7.69 16.55 16.27
CA ARG A 216 -7.86 15.21 16.84
C ARG A 216 -7.41 15.07 18.30
N LEU A 217 -6.30 15.68 18.68
CA LEU A 217 -5.66 15.46 19.98
C LEU A 217 -6.11 16.45 21.07
N LEU A 218 -6.88 17.48 20.72
CA LEU A 218 -7.35 18.46 21.70
C LEU A 218 -8.05 17.84 22.93
N PRO A 219 -8.89 16.78 22.82
CA PRO A 219 -9.55 16.17 23.99
C PRO A 219 -8.58 15.53 25.00
N VAL A 220 -7.39 15.14 24.56
CA VAL A 220 -6.37 14.49 25.41
C VAL A 220 -5.27 15.45 25.85
N LYS A 221 -5.38 16.74 25.49
CA LYS A 221 -4.40 17.78 25.80
C LYS A 221 -4.02 17.82 27.28
N ASP A 222 -5.00 17.86 28.18
CA ASP A 222 -4.73 18.02 29.61
C ASP A 222 -4.43 16.70 30.33
N ILE A 223 -4.55 15.57 29.62
CA ILE A 223 -4.19 14.24 30.13
C ILE A 223 -2.69 13.98 29.94
N TYR A 224 -2.14 14.42 28.80
CA TYR A 224 -0.81 14.02 28.34
C TYR A 224 0.14 15.22 28.17
N PRO A 225 1.13 15.43 29.07
CA PRO A 225 1.97 16.63 29.07
C PRO A 225 2.79 16.86 27.80
N ARG A 226 3.30 15.82 27.14
CA ARG A 226 4.08 15.98 25.90
C ARG A 226 3.17 16.25 24.70
N VAL A 227 1.99 15.63 24.67
CA VAL A 227 0.96 15.91 23.67
C VAL A 227 0.46 17.35 23.81
N LYS A 228 0.28 17.84 25.04
CA LYS A 228 0.01 19.27 25.31
C LYS A 228 1.06 20.17 24.69
N GLY A 229 2.33 19.89 24.95
CA GLY A 229 3.44 20.66 24.39
C GLY A 229 3.45 20.64 22.85
N LEU A 230 3.11 19.50 22.23
CA LEU A 230 3.00 19.40 20.78
C LEU A 230 1.81 20.22 20.23
N ILE A 231 0.64 20.16 20.88
CA ILE A 231 -0.54 20.95 20.50
C ILE A 231 -0.25 22.45 20.58
N GLU A 232 0.41 22.89 21.65
CA GLU A 232 0.80 24.30 21.84
C GLU A 232 1.82 24.77 20.79
N GLN A 233 2.73 23.88 20.36
CA GLN A 233 3.62 24.16 19.23
C GLN A 233 2.84 24.26 17.92
N CYS A 234 1.89 23.35 17.66
CA CYS A 234 1.04 23.38 16.47
C CYS A 234 0.24 24.69 16.39
N ASP A 235 -0.30 25.17 17.50
CA ASP A 235 -1.08 26.42 17.55
C ASP A 235 -0.20 27.64 17.24
N ARG A 236 1.01 27.66 17.80
CA ARG A 236 1.95 28.79 17.64
C ARG A 236 2.65 28.82 16.28
N LEU A 237 3.10 27.66 15.80
CA LEU A 237 3.97 27.53 14.63
C LEU A 237 3.22 27.02 13.40
N GLY A 238 2.04 26.42 13.58
CA GLY A 238 1.25 25.87 12.48
C GLY A 238 0.86 26.90 11.44
N THR A 239 0.66 28.16 11.86
CA THR A 239 0.24 29.27 11.01
C THR A 239 1.29 29.65 9.97
N GLN A 240 2.53 29.19 10.15
CA GLN A 240 3.61 29.34 9.17
C GLN A 240 3.40 28.46 7.94
N HIS A 241 2.67 27.34 8.08
CA HIS A 241 2.46 26.36 7.01
C HIS A 241 0.99 26.32 6.55
N CYS A 242 0.03 26.44 7.46
CA CYS A 242 -1.40 26.49 7.15
C CYS A 242 -2.09 27.64 7.89
N ALA A 243 -2.71 28.54 7.13
CA ALA A 243 -3.39 29.71 7.69
C ALA A 243 -4.64 29.36 8.54
N LEU A 244 -5.24 28.19 8.29
CA LEU A 244 -6.41 27.72 9.02
C LEU A 244 -6.00 26.67 10.05
N ILE A 245 -6.14 27.01 11.32
CA ILE A 245 -5.90 26.09 12.44
C ILE A 245 -7.20 25.93 13.24
N PRO A 246 -7.62 24.69 13.55
CA PRO A 246 -8.80 24.45 14.37
C PRO A 246 -8.66 25.02 15.78
N ALA A 247 -9.63 25.81 16.22
CA ALA A 247 -9.73 26.27 17.61
C ALA A 247 -10.36 25.21 18.54
N PHE A 248 -11.02 24.20 17.97
CA PHE A 248 -11.80 23.19 18.69
C PHE A 248 -11.51 21.78 18.15
N HIS A 249 -11.97 20.77 18.90
CA HIS A 249 -11.96 19.38 18.46
C HIS A 249 -12.98 19.18 17.34
N ILE A 250 -12.51 18.81 16.15
CA ILE A 250 -13.32 18.76 14.92
C ILE A 250 -13.11 17.46 14.12
N LEU A 251 -12.19 16.59 14.54
CA LEU A 251 -11.84 15.33 13.88
C LEU A 251 -11.84 14.18 14.89
N HIS A 252 -11.97 12.94 14.45
CA HIS A 252 -12.02 11.79 15.36
C HIS A 252 -10.76 11.67 16.24
N THR A 253 -10.97 11.59 17.55
CA THR A 253 -9.89 11.31 18.51
C THR A 253 -9.31 9.92 18.26
N PRO A 254 -7.97 9.78 18.17
CA PRO A 254 -7.30 8.49 18.05
C PRO A 254 -7.42 7.64 19.32
N GLY A 255 -7.08 6.35 19.20
CA GLY A 255 -7.18 5.36 20.29
C GLY A 255 -8.47 4.54 20.30
N GLY A 256 -9.42 4.86 19.42
CA GLY A 256 -10.64 4.08 19.19
C GLY A 256 -10.44 2.89 18.22
N PRO A 257 -11.53 2.20 17.85
CA PRO A 257 -11.49 1.08 16.90
C PRO A 257 -11.16 1.51 15.47
N LEU A 258 -11.38 2.78 15.13
CA LEU A 258 -11.02 3.33 13.81
C LEU A 258 -9.50 3.47 13.71
N LYS A 259 -8.91 2.78 12.72
CA LYS A 259 -7.46 2.79 12.47
C LYS A 259 -7.06 3.48 11.17
N TYR A 260 -7.87 3.35 10.12
CA TYR A 260 -7.62 3.94 8.81
C TYR A 260 -8.91 4.58 8.26
N SER A 261 -8.75 5.70 7.54
CA SER A 261 -9.79 6.31 6.70
C SER A 261 -9.20 6.42 5.29
N LEU A 262 -9.82 5.74 4.33
CA LEU A 262 -9.36 5.71 2.94
C LEU A 262 -10.31 6.57 2.11
N GLU A 263 -9.79 7.66 1.57
CA GLU A 263 -10.57 8.65 0.82
C GLU A 263 -10.06 8.74 -0.62
N GLY A 264 -10.96 8.88 -1.58
CA GLY A 264 -10.57 9.04 -2.99
C GLY A 264 -11.70 8.88 -4.01
N HIS A 265 -12.81 8.23 -3.66
CA HIS A 265 -13.98 8.17 -4.54
C HIS A 265 -14.75 9.51 -4.51
N PRO A 266 -15.15 10.06 -5.67
CA PRO A 266 -15.96 11.28 -5.72
C PRO A 266 -17.43 11.04 -5.34
N PHE A 267 -17.85 9.78 -5.31
CA PHE A 267 -19.21 9.34 -4.97
C PHE A 267 -19.19 8.25 -3.91
N ALA A 268 -20.38 7.79 -3.50
CA ALA A 268 -20.52 6.66 -2.58
C ALA A 268 -19.78 5.43 -3.11
N VAL A 269 -19.15 4.70 -2.18
CA VAL A 269 -18.54 3.40 -2.47
C VAL A 269 -19.65 2.36 -2.46
N PHE A 270 -19.82 1.64 -3.56
CA PHE A 270 -20.90 0.67 -3.72
C PHE A 270 -20.48 -0.76 -3.42
N ASP A 271 -19.20 -1.07 -3.57
CA ASP A 271 -18.66 -2.37 -3.20
C ASP A 271 -17.14 -2.33 -2.98
N SER A 272 -16.62 -3.36 -2.31
CA SER A 272 -15.20 -3.53 -2.02
C SER A 272 -14.80 -5.00 -1.89
N ALA A 273 -13.59 -5.34 -2.34
CA ALA A 273 -13.02 -6.68 -2.24
C ALA A 273 -11.55 -6.61 -1.81
N PHE A 274 -11.14 -7.51 -0.92
CA PHE A 274 -9.74 -7.66 -0.53
C PHE A 274 -9.01 -8.54 -1.53
N THR A 275 -7.72 -8.26 -1.74
CA THR A 275 -6.82 -9.22 -2.37
C THR A 275 -6.64 -10.46 -1.49
N SER A 276 -6.24 -11.58 -2.08
CA SER A 276 -6.00 -12.87 -1.40
C SER A 276 -5.00 -12.75 -0.23
N ASP A 277 -4.00 -11.87 -0.35
CA ASP A 277 -3.00 -11.57 0.69
C ASP A 277 -3.48 -10.55 1.74
N LYS A 278 -4.67 -9.96 1.55
CA LYS A 278 -5.27 -8.90 2.39
C LYS A 278 -4.39 -7.66 2.54
N ARG A 279 -3.43 -7.45 1.65
CA ARG A 279 -2.60 -6.26 1.63
C ARG A 279 -3.31 -5.09 0.98
N PHE A 280 -4.14 -5.36 -0.03
CA PHE A 280 -4.84 -4.34 -0.77
C PHE A 280 -6.36 -4.51 -0.65
N ILE A 281 -7.07 -3.40 -0.80
CA ILE A 281 -8.51 -3.38 -0.97
C ILE A 281 -8.85 -2.66 -2.28
N LEU A 282 -9.59 -3.36 -3.15
CA LEU A 282 -10.17 -2.80 -4.34
C LEU A 282 -11.58 -2.32 -3.99
N THR A 283 -11.92 -1.10 -4.43
CA THR A 283 -13.20 -0.47 -4.16
C THR A 283 -13.77 0.11 -5.44
N ILE A 284 -15.09 0.12 -5.58
CA ILE A 284 -15.76 0.62 -6.78
C ILE A 284 -16.80 1.70 -6.46
N SER A 285 -16.84 2.70 -7.35
CA SER A 285 -17.94 3.65 -7.49
C SER A 285 -18.27 3.88 -8.97
N ASN A 286 -18.02 5.06 -9.53
CA ASN A 286 -17.89 5.28 -10.97
C ASN A 286 -16.47 4.99 -11.49
N LYS A 287 -15.52 4.71 -10.59
CA LYS A 287 -14.14 4.31 -10.88
C LYS A 287 -13.70 3.16 -9.96
N PHE A 288 -12.62 2.48 -10.32
CA PHE A 288 -11.92 1.53 -9.46
C PHE A 288 -10.82 2.26 -8.69
N LEU A 289 -10.73 2.04 -7.38
CA LEU A 289 -9.59 2.44 -6.56
C LEU A 289 -9.02 1.24 -5.81
N MET A 290 -7.71 0.99 -5.95
CA MET A 290 -6.97 0.04 -5.11
C MET A 290 -6.17 0.81 -4.08
N PHE A 291 -6.38 0.50 -2.81
CA PHE A 291 -5.62 1.06 -1.70
C PHE A 291 -4.64 0.01 -1.14
N ASP A 292 -3.40 0.40 -0.89
CA ASP A 292 -2.46 -0.39 -0.07
C ASP A 292 -2.80 -0.15 1.40
N LEU A 293 -3.23 -1.18 2.13
CA LEU A 293 -3.63 -1.05 3.53
C LEU A 293 -2.44 -0.82 4.47
N MET A 294 -1.22 -1.07 4.00
CA MET A 294 0.00 -0.79 4.77
C MET A 294 0.35 0.70 4.76
N THR A 295 0.18 1.37 3.61
CA THR A 295 0.56 2.79 3.44
C THR A 295 -0.64 3.74 3.46
N GLY A 296 -1.84 3.24 3.19
CA GLY A 296 -3.05 4.03 2.95
C GLY A 296 -3.10 4.71 1.59
N GLU A 297 -2.12 4.45 0.72
CA GLU A 297 -1.99 5.10 -0.59
C GLU A 297 -2.83 4.41 -1.67
N ILE A 298 -3.26 5.20 -2.65
CA ILE A 298 -3.95 4.70 -3.84
C ILE A 298 -2.89 4.19 -4.83
N THR A 299 -2.84 2.87 -5.04
CA THR A 299 -1.94 2.23 -6.00
C THR A 299 -2.58 2.08 -7.38
N CYS A 300 -3.92 2.11 -7.44
CA CYS A 300 -4.70 2.06 -8.67
C CYS A 300 -5.82 3.08 -8.60
N ASP A 301 -5.93 3.95 -9.60
CA ASP A 301 -7.09 4.81 -9.84
C ASP A 301 -7.49 4.60 -11.30
N ILE A 302 -8.66 4.03 -11.58
CA ILE A 302 -9.12 3.75 -12.95
C ILE A 302 -10.55 4.21 -13.11
N ASN A 303 -10.73 5.29 -13.85
CA ASN A 303 -12.04 5.71 -14.34
C ASN A 303 -12.28 5.12 -15.74
N PRO A 304 -13.21 4.16 -15.90
CA PRO A 304 -13.55 3.60 -17.21
C PRO A 304 -14.47 4.52 -18.05
N GLU A 305 -14.80 5.72 -17.56
CA GLU A 305 -15.66 6.72 -18.24
C GLU A 305 -17.04 6.17 -18.64
N ILE A 306 -17.54 5.20 -17.87
CA ILE A 306 -18.86 4.60 -18.08
C ILE A 306 -19.99 5.56 -17.70
N PRO A 307 -21.15 5.47 -18.37
CA PRO A 307 -22.37 6.03 -17.85
C PRO A 307 -22.83 5.21 -16.63
N GLY A 308 -22.89 5.84 -15.45
CA GLY A 308 -23.49 5.26 -14.25
C GLY A 308 -22.51 4.86 -13.14
N ILE A 309 -22.95 3.90 -12.31
CA ILE A 309 -22.24 3.43 -11.12
C ILE A 309 -22.03 1.91 -11.18
N MET A 310 -20.87 1.46 -10.73
CA MET A 310 -20.53 0.04 -10.60
C MET A 310 -21.02 -0.52 -9.26
N GLN A 311 -21.35 -1.80 -9.26
CA GLN A 311 -21.86 -2.61 -8.16
C GLN A 311 -21.32 -4.05 -8.31
N ALA A 312 -21.46 -4.86 -7.26
CA ALA A 312 -21.11 -6.28 -7.27
C ALA A 312 -19.67 -6.55 -7.76
N LEU A 313 -18.69 -6.07 -6.99
CA LEU A 313 -17.27 -6.29 -7.26
C LEU A 313 -16.88 -7.72 -6.91
N ALA A 314 -16.29 -8.43 -7.86
CA ALA A 314 -15.65 -9.72 -7.63
C ALA A 314 -14.18 -9.68 -8.06
N LEU A 315 -13.29 -10.16 -7.20
CA LEU A 315 -11.90 -10.46 -7.55
C LEU A 315 -11.77 -11.95 -7.85
N ASN A 316 -10.95 -12.28 -8.84
CA ASN A 316 -10.63 -13.67 -9.13
C ASN A 316 -9.55 -14.21 -8.15
N SER A 317 -9.40 -15.53 -8.09
CA SER A 317 -8.58 -16.22 -7.06
C SER A 317 -7.08 -15.89 -7.09
N ASP A 318 -6.57 -15.36 -8.21
CA ASP A 318 -5.16 -14.92 -8.34
C ASP A 318 -4.99 -13.39 -8.32
N ASP A 319 -6.03 -12.65 -7.94
CA ASP A 319 -6.10 -11.18 -7.85
C ASP A 319 -5.73 -10.42 -9.13
N LYS A 320 -5.67 -11.09 -10.29
CA LYS A 320 -5.28 -10.46 -11.57
C LYS A 320 -6.43 -9.80 -12.28
N TYR A 321 -7.68 -10.16 -11.98
CA TYR A 321 -8.85 -9.63 -12.62
C TYR A 321 -9.92 -9.27 -11.59
N ALA A 322 -10.55 -8.13 -11.83
CA ALA A 322 -11.74 -7.68 -11.13
C ALA A 322 -12.89 -7.56 -12.12
N VAL A 323 -14.08 -7.93 -11.67
CA VAL A 323 -15.32 -7.79 -12.45
C VAL A 323 -16.28 -6.93 -11.64
N ALA A 324 -16.96 -6.01 -12.31
CA ALA A 324 -18.04 -5.23 -11.72
C ALA A 324 -19.20 -5.09 -12.71
N PHE A 325 -20.42 -4.94 -12.19
CA PHE A 325 -21.63 -4.73 -12.96
C PHE A 325 -22.13 -3.28 -12.79
N THR A 326 -22.65 -2.67 -13.85
CA THR A 326 -23.15 -1.30 -13.80
C THR A 326 -24.68 -1.27 -13.75
N ASN A 327 -25.24 -0.21 -13.19
CA ASN A 327 -26.69 0.04 -13.24
C ASN A 327 -27.23 0.34 -14.66
N HIS A 328 -26.39 0.30 -15.69
CA HIS A 328 -26.78 0.40 -17.11
C HIS A 328 -26.71 -0.95 -17.83
N ASN A 329 -26.70 -2.05 -17.06
CA ASN A 329 -26.57 -3.41 -17.58
C ASN A 329 -25.27 -3.57 -18.39
N GLU A 330 -24.15 -3.12 -17.82
CA GLU A 330 -22.82 -3.34 -18.38
C GLU A 330 -21.96 -4.17 -17.43
N ILE A 331 -21.08 -5.03 -17.96
CA ILE A 331 -20.04 -5.72 -17.20
C ILE A 331 -18.70 -5.10 -17.56
N ILE A 332 -17.92 -4.78 -16.53
CA ILE A 332 -16.58 -4.23 -16.69
C ILE A 332 -15.60 -5.23 -16.10
N ILE A 333 -14.62 -5.60 -16.92
CA ILE A 333 -13.51 -6.44 -16.48
C ILE A 333 -12.26 -5.57 -16.45
N LEU A 334 -11.66 -5.48 -15.27
CA LEU A 334 -10.41 -4.81 -15.01
C LEU A 334 -9.31 -5.84 -14.80
N LYS A 335 -8.14 -5.64 -15.40
CA LYS A 335 -6.93 -6.39 -15.04
C LYS A 335 -6.16 -5.66 -13.94
N CYS A 336 -6.12 -6.27 -12.76
CA CYS A 336 -5.42 -5.81 -11.57
C CYS A 336 -3.97 -6.32 -11.60
N SER A 337 -3.02 -5.51 -12.04
CA SER A 337 -1.59 -5.86 -11.91
C SER A 337 -1.03 -5.32 -10.60
N VAL A 338 -1.22 -6.06 -9.50
CA VAL A 338 -0.79 -5.68 -8.14
C VAL A 338 0.73 -5.46 -8.01
N TRP A 339 1.53 -6.10 -8.88
CA TRP A 339 3.00 -6.19 -8.73
C TRP A 339 3.82 -5.44 -9.78
N ARG A 340 3.22 -4.59 -10.62
CA ARG A 340 3.97 -3.83 -11.64
C ARG A 340 3.75 -2.33 -11.50
N PRO A 341 4.83 -1.52 -11.51
CA PRO A 341 4.70 -0.08 -11.62
C PRO A 341 3.99 0.26 -12.93
N TRP A 342 2.96 1.10 -12.81
CA TRP A 342 2.18 1.79 -13.83
C TRP A 342 2.31 1.29 -15.29
N SER A 343 1.25 0.65 -15.80
CA SER A 343 1.06 0.38 -17.23
C SER A 343 -0.28 0.96 -17.69
N PRO A 344 -0.45 1.31 -18.98
CA PRO A 344 -1.72 1.83 -19.49
C PRO A 344 -2.86 0.88 -19.13
N ARG A 345 -3.78 1.41 -18.33
CA ARG A 345 -4.90 0.74 -17.64
C ARG A 345 -5.60 -0.25 -18.57
N GLN A 346 -5.65 -1.54 -18.21
CA GLN A 346 -6.21 -2.61 -19.05
C GLN A 346 -7.63 -2.98 -18.60
N TRP A 347 -8.64 -2.53 -19.34
CA TRP A 347 -10.05 -2.83 -19.03
C TRP A 347 -10.91 -2.95 -20.29
N VAL A 348 -12.06 -3.60 -20.14
CA VAL A 348 -13.06 -3.78 -21.19
C VAL A 348 -14.47 -3.71 -20.60
N THR A 349 -15.40 -3.10 -21.33
CA THR A 349 -16.81 -2.97 -20.96
C THR A 349 -17.68 -3.73 -21.96
N PHE A 350 -18.69 -4.43 -21.47
CA PHE A 350 -19.64 -5.23 -22.25
C PHE A 350 -21.07 -4.85 -21.92
N SER A 351 -21.95 -4.88 -22.92
CA SER A 351 -23.40 -4.80 -22.71
C SER A 351 -23.92 -6.17 -22.28
N VAL A 352 -24.61 -6.24 -21.13
CA VAL A 352 -25.23 -7.48 -20.65
C VAL A 352 -26.38 -7.95 -21.55
N PRO A 353 -27.30 -7.09 -22.03
CA PRO A 353 -28.41 -7.54 -22.88
C PRO A 353 -27.98 -8.12 -24.23
N SER A 354 -26.84 -7.68 -24.76
CA SER A 354 -26.41 -8.01 -26.13
C SER A 354 -25.07 -8.74 -26.23
N GLY A 355 -24.35 -8.88 -25.11
CA GLY A 355 -23.00 -9.44 -25.05
C GLY A 355 -21.95 -8.64 -25.83
N THR A 356 -22.28 -7.47 -26.39
CA THR A 356 -21.34 -6.70 -27.21
C THR A 356 -20.32 -6.00 -26.36
N LYS A 357 -19.05 -6.08 -26.76
CA LYS A 357 -18.01 -5.16 -26.31
C LYS A 357 -18.41 -3.71 -26.67
N LEU A 358 -18.51 -2.85 -25.66
CA LEU A 358 -18.85 -1.43 -25.81
C LEU A 358 -17.60 -0.58 -25.95
N SER A 359 -16.58 -0.85 -25.12
CA SER A 359 -15.33 -0.09 -25.09
C SER A 359 -14.20 -0.91 -24.46
N SER A 360 -12.95 -0.52 -24.72
CA SER A 360 -11.78 -1.07 -24.01
C SER A 360 -10.58 -0.16 -24.09
N HIS A 361 -9.74 -0.23 -23.07
CA HIS A 361 -8.41 0.36 -23.05
C HIS A 361 -7.43 -0.80 -22.84
N PHE A 362 -6.77 -1.24 -23.92
CA PHE A 362 -5.83 -2.38 -24.04
C PHE A 362 -6.23 -3.75 -23.47
N ILE A 363 -7.10 -4.44 -24.21
CA ILE A 363 -7.12 -5.90 -24.35
C ILE A 363 -7.27 -6.21 -25.85
N GLU A 364 -6.17 -6.58 -26.52
CA GLU A 364 -6.19 -7.04 -27.91
C GLU A 364 -5.47 -8.38 -28.08
N ARG A 365 -6.04 -9.20 -28.96
CA ARG A 365 -5.57 -10.49 -29.52
C ARG A 365 -5.63 -11.72 -28.63
N ASN A 366 -6.82 -12.05 -28.17
CA ASN A 366 -7.35 -13.38 -28.45
C ASN A 366 -8.86 -13.22 -28.63
N ASP A 367 -9.43 -13.89 -29.66
CA ASP A 367 -10.88 -13.94 -29.95
C ASP A 367 -11.71 -14.58 -28.82
N TYR A 368 -11.04 -14.85 -27.71
CA TYR A 368 -11.35 -15.79 -26.66
C TYR A 368 -10.66 -15.32 -25.37
N PHE A 369 -11.40 -15.24 -24.27
CA PHE A 369 -10.84 -14.99 -22.94
C PHE A 369 -11.18 -16.15 -22.01
N ILE A 370 -10.31 -16.41 -21.03
CA ILE A 370 -10.61 -17.41 -20.00
C ILE A 370 -11.68 -16.83 -19.09
N SER A 371 -12.89 -17.39 -19.15
CA SER A 371 -14.00 -17.02 -18.27
C SER A 371 -14.02 -17.85 -17.00
N TYR A 372 -13.40 -19.03 -17.01
CA TYR A 372 -13.31 -19.89 -15.84
C TYR A 372 -12.07 -20.78 -15.88
N LEU A 373 -11.45 -21.04 -14.71
CA LEU A 373 -10.33 -21.97 -14.55
C LEU A 373 -10.54 -22.83 -13.30
N HIS A 374 -10.58 -24.15 -13.49
CA HIS A 374 -10.54 -25.14 -12.42
C HIS A 374 -9.24 -25.95 -12.55
N TYR A 375 -8.26 -25.69 -11.68
CA TYR A 375 -6.93 -26.29 -11.75
C TYR A 375 -6.68 -27.21 -10.54
N LYS A 376 -6.35 -28.49 -10.79
CA LYS A 376 -5.96 -29.46 -9.75
C LYS A 376 -4.47 -29.83 -9.84
N SER A 377 -3.95 -30.03 -11.06
CA SER A 377 -2.52 -30.25 -11.34
C SER A 377 -2.21 -30.01 -12.82
N ASP A 378 -0.94 -30.05 -13.21
CA ASP A 378 -0.52 -29.95 -14.62
C ASP A 378 -1.18 -31.03 -15.50
N ALA A 379 -1.44 -32.21 -14.92
CA ALA A 379 -2.12 -33.32 -15.57
C ALA A 379 -3.66 -33.22 -15.52
N ASN A 380 -4.23 -32.35 -14.69
CA ASN A 380 -5.68 -32.27 -14.40
C ASN A 380 -6.17 -30.83 -14.23
N TYR A 381 -6.77 -30.26 -15.28
CA TYR A 381 -7.35 -28.93 -15.25
C TYR A 381 -8.54 -28.78 -16.21
N SER A 382 -9.36 -27.75 -16.01
CA SER A 382 -10.43 -27.35 -16.93
C SER A 382 -10.44 -25.84 -17.10
N ILE A 383 -10.51 -25.38 -18.34
CA ILE A 383 -10.47 -23.98 -18.74
C ILE A 383 -11.71 -23.71 -19.57
N ALA A 384 -12.60 -22.83 -19.09
CA ALA A 384 -13.67 -22.31 -19.92
C ALA A 384 -13.19 -21.05 -20.64
N ILE A 385 -13.36 -21.06 -21.95
CA ILE A 385 -12.93 -20.01 -22.85
C ILE A 385 -14.16 -19.41 -23.53
N SER A 386 -14.33 -18.10 -23.45
CA SER A 386 -15.49 -17.39 -24.00
C SER A 386 -15.14 -16.61 -25.24
N SER A 387 -15.91 -16.75 -26.31
CA SER A 387 -15.67 -16.02 -27.56
C SER A 387 -16.19 -14.59 -27.53
N LEU A 388 -15.44 -13.68 -28.18
CA LEU A 388 -15.78 -12.28 -28.40
C LEU A 388 -16.45 -12.01 -29.77
N LYS A 389 -16.54 -13.01 -30.66
CA LYS A 389 -17.13 -12.85 -32.01
C LYS A 389 -18.65 -13.02 -31.99
N LYS A 390 -19.38 -12.01 -32.47
CA LYS A 390 -20.73 -12.20 -33.03
C LYS A 390 -20.58 -12.98 -34.33
N SER A 391 -21.11 -14.21 -34.40
CA SER A 391 -21.26 -14.88 -35.70
C SER A 391 -22.42 -14.23 -36.47
N ALA A 392 -22.34 -14.19 -37.79
CA ALA A 392 -23.38 -13.60 -38.64
C ALA A 392 -24.74 -14.32 -38.52
N GLU A 393 -24.78 -15.51 -37.94
CA GLU A 393 -26.01 -16.29 -37.74
C GLU A 393 -26.45 -16.38 -36.27
N ASN A 394 -25.66 -15.93 -35.29
CA ASN A 394 -26.06 -15.93 -33.89
C ASN A 394 -25.33 -14.86 -33.05
N LEU A 395 -26.12 -14.00 -32.41
CA LEU A 395 -25.73 -12.90 -31.51
C LEU A 395 -25.11 -13.35 -30.16
N ARG A 396 -24.73 -14.62 -29.98
CA ARG A 396 -24.55 -15.22 -28.64
C ARG A 396 -23.10 -15.55 -28.31
N ALA A 397 -22.63 -15.02 -27.17
CA ALA A 397 -21.41 -15.51 -26.53
C ALA A 397 -21.65 -16.92 -26.01
N HIS A 398 -20.78 -17.85 -26.37
CA HIS A 398 -20.76 -19.24 -25.87
C HIS A 398 -19.46 -19.45 -25.08
N HIS A 399 -19.52 -20.26 -24.02
CA HIS A 399 -18.32 -20.76 -23.37
C HIS A 399 -17.94 -22.11 -23.98
N ILE A 400 -16.67 -22.27 -24.31
CA ILE A 400 -16.07 -23.54 -24.73
C ILE A 400 -15.27 -24.03 -23.54
N LEU A 401 -15.72 -25.12 -22.93
CA LEU A 401 -15.01 -25.75 -21.83
C LEU A 401 -14.02 -26.79 -22.35
N GLN A 402 -12.74 -26.49 -22.19
CA GLN A 402 -11.62 -27.38 -22.49
C GLN A 402 -11.14 -28.04 -21.20
N THR A 403 -10.91 -29.34 -21.23
CA THR A 403 -10.51 -30.09 -20.04
C THR A 403 -9.37 -31.04 -20.39
N ARG A 404 -8.39 -31.11 -19.48
CA ARG A 404 -7.30 -32.07 -19.50
C ARG A 404 -7.41 -32.95 -18.25
N LEU A 405 -7.43 -34.26 -18.45
CA LEU A 405 -7.54 -35.25 -17.38
C LEU A 405 -6.48 -36.34 -17.60
N ASN A 406 -5.65 -36.59 -16.59
CA ASN A 406 -4.53 -37.54 -16.63
C ASN A 406 -3.64 -37.36 -17.88
N ASP A 407 -3.18 -36.13 -18.10
CA ASP A 407 -2.35 -35.71 -19.24
C ASP A 407 -3.00 -35.83 -20.63
N SER A 408 -4.27 -36.22 -20.70
CA SER A 408 -5.03 -36.36 -21.94
C SER A 408 -6.08 -35.27 -22.09
N ASP A 409 -6.13 -34.62 -23.24
CA ASP A 409 -7.18 -33.66 -23.58
C ASP A 409 -8.47 -34.42 -23.89
N ILE A 410 -9.59 -33.98 -23.30
CA ILE A 410 -10.91 -34.57 -23.55
C ILE A 410 -11.77 -33.64 -24.43
N ASN A 411 -12.90 -34.17 -24.92
CA ASN A 411 -13.82 -33.43 -25.79
C ASN A 411 -14.31 -32.12 -25.16
N GLU A 412 -14.31 -31.06 -25.97
CA GLU A 412 -14.82 -29.75 -25.60
C GLU A 412 -16.32 -29.78 -25.32
N LEU A 413 -16.77 -29.03 -24.32
CA LEU A 413 -18.19 -28.84 -24.03
C LEU A 413 -18.60 -27.40 -24.34
N ASN A 414 -19.55 -27.23 -25.26
CA ASN A 414 -20.15 -25.94 -25.56
C ASN A 414 -21.26 -25.64 -24.54
N ILE A 415 -21.17 -24.46 -23.94
CA ILE A 415 -22.07 -23.96 -22.90
C ILE A 415 -22.66 -22.64 -23.39
N ASP A 416 -23.95 -22.43 -23.18
CA ASP A 416 -24.64 -21.23 -23.63
C ASP A 416 -24.17 -19.98 -22.88
N SER A 417 -24.41 -19.87 -21.56
CA SER A 417 -24.06 -18.65 -20.80
C SER A 417 -23.72 -18.82 -19.31
N ALA A 418 -24.28 -19.81 -18.62
CA ALA A 418 -24.02 -20.02 -17.20
C ALA A 418 -23.20 -21.28 -16.96
N LEU A 419 -22.22 -21.19 -16.06
CA LEU A 419 -21.32 -22.27 -15.69
C LEU A 419 -20.93 -22.17 -14.21
N TYR A 420 -21.00 -23.28 -13.50
CA TYR A 420 -20.57 -23.42 -12.10
C TYR A 420 -19.83 -24.73 -11.91
N PHE A 421 -18.70 -24.72 -11.19
CA PHE A 421 -17.95 -25.92 -10.83
C PHE A 421 -18.19 -26.33 -9.39
N MET A 422 -18.37 -27.63 -9.21
CA MET A 422 -18.41 -28.29 -7.91
C MET A 422 -16.99 -28.68 -7.46
N GLU A 423 -16.80 -28.85 -6.16
CA GLU A 423 -15.51 -29.30 -5.59
C GLU A 423 -15.08 -30.68 -6.11
N ASP A 424 -16.05 -31.56 -6.38
CA ASP A 424 -15.81 -32.89 -6.95
C ASP A 424 -15.31 -32.83 -8.41
N GLY A 425 -15.38 -31.67 -9.06
CA GLY A 425 -15.00 -31.44 -10.45
C GLY A 425 -16.13 -31.65 -11.46
N SER A 426 -17.35 -31.94 -11.00
CA SER A 426 -18.55 -31.87 -11.83
C SER A 426 -18.97 -30.41 -12.05
N ILE A 427 -19.86 -30.17 -13.02
CA ILE A 427 -20.31 -28.82 -13.36
C ILE A 427 -21.82 -28.75 -13.51
N TYR A 428 -22.37 -27.56 -13.27
CA TYR A 428 -23.69 -27.17 -13.73
C TYR A 428 -23.54 -26.15 -14.85
N ALA A 429 -24.13 -26.42 -16.00
CA ALA A 429 -23.98 -25.59 -17.18
C ALA A 429 -25.32 -25.38 -17.90
N SER A 430 -25.52 -24.18 -18.42
CA SER A 430 -26.70 -23.87 -19.23
C SER A 430 -26.51 -24.32 -20.68
N LEU A 431 -27.56 -24.89 -21.27
CA LEU A 431 -27.63 -25.20 -22.70
C LEU A 431 -28.87 -24.54 -23.32
N GLU A 432 -28.76 -24.16 -24.59
CA GLU A 432 -29.92 -23.83 -25.42
C GLU A 432 -30.44 -25.10 -26.10
N ASN A 433 -31.75 -25.33 -26.05
CA ASN A 433 -32.42 -26.39 -26.76
C ASN A 433 -33.67 -25.88 -27.47
N GLU A 434 -33.57 -25.68 -28.79
CA GLU A 434 -34.62 -25.26 -29.74
C GLU A 434 -35.33 -23.92 -29.39
N GLU A 435 -35.99 -23.82 -28.22
CA GLU A 435 -36.67 -22.61 -27.70
C GLU A 435 -36.60 -22.44 -26.17
N VAL A 436 -35.92 -23.34 -25.44
CA VAL A 436 -35.84 -23.31 -23.97
C VAL A 436 -34.38 -23.42 -23.52
N TYR A 437 -34.06 -22.71 -22.44
CA TYR A 437 -32.75 -22.78 -21.79
C TYR A 437 -32.82 -23.75 -20.62
N VAL A 438 -31.92 -24.72 -20.60
CA VAL A 438 -31.88 -25.75 -19.55
C VAL A 438 -30.61 -25.64 -18.74
N VAL A 439 -30.66 -25.92 -17.44
CA VAL A 439 -29.45 -26.18 -16.65
C VAL A 439 -29.30 -27.68 -16.48
N ALA A 440 -28.13 -28.18 -16.85
CA ALA A 440 -27.81 -29.59 -16.71
C ALA A 440 -26.54 -29.80 -15.88
N HIS A 441 -26.52 -30.92 -15.16
CA HIS A 441 -25.36 -31.40 -14.42
C HIS A 441 -24.50 -32.27 -15.34
N PHE A 442 -23.20 -32.02 -15.36
CA PHE A 442 -22.26 -32.81 -16.14
C PHE A 442 -21.14 -33.34 -15.25
N LYS A 443 -20.74 -34.59 -15.51
CA LYS A 443 -19.52 -35.16 -14.96
C LYS A 443 -18.50 -35.39 -16.05
N VAL A 444 -17.25 -35.13 -15.71
CA VAL A 444 -16.11 -35.40 -16.56
C VAL A 444 -15.78 -36.89 -16.54
N THR A 445 -15.60 -37.49 -17.72
CA THR A 445 -15.13 -38.87 -17.89
C THR A 445 -13.97 -38.92 -18.88
N THR A 446 -13.29 -40.06 -18.99
CA THR A 446 -12.22 -40.27 -19.98
C THR A 446 -12.68 -40.07 -21.43
N ASP A 447 -13.98 -40.22 -21.70
CA ASP A 447 -14.57 -40.08 -23.04
C ASP A 447 -15.10 -38.65 -23.31
N GLY A 448 -14.99 -37.75 -22.32
CA GLY A 448 -15.54 -36.39 -22.38
C GLY A 448 -16.55 -36.09 -21.26
N TRP A 449 -17.17 -34.92 -21.36
CA TRP A 449 -18.25 -34.48 -20.47
C TRP A 449 -19.54 -35.26 -20.75
N LYS A 450 -20.07 -35.95 -19.73
CA LYS A 450 -21.34 -36.67 -19.81
C LYS A 450 -22.42 -35.90 -19.04
N ARG A 451 -23.53 -35.60 -19.70
CA ARG A 451 -24.71 -35.00 -19.09
C ARG A 451 -25.42 -36.05 -18.24
N GLU A 452 -25.54 -35.81 -16.94
CA GLU A 452 -26.20 -36.74 -16.02
C GLU A 452 -27.70 -36.45 -15.91
N THR A 453 -28.04 -35.20 -15.58
CA THR A 453 -29.42 -34.80 -15.29
C THR A 453 -29.70 -33.38 -15.76
N VAL A 454 -30.96 -33.10 -16.07
CA VAL A 454 -31.48 -31.74 -16.26
C VAL A 454 -32.09 -31.31 -14.94
N VAL A 455 -31.63 -30.17 -14.41
CA VAL A 455 -31.99 -29.63 -13.10
C VAL A 455 -33.14 -28.64 -13.19
N GLY A 456 -33.32 -28.04 -14.36
CA GLY A 456 -34.49 -27.24 -14.64
C GLY A 456 -34.37 -26.47 -15.94
N GLU A 457 -35.47 -25.81 -16.28
CA GLU A 457 -35.69 -25.21 -17.58
C GLU A 457 -36.25 -23.79 -17.41
N SER A 458 -35.96 -22.93 -18.37
CA SER A 458 -36.37 -21.53 -18.40
C SER A 458 -36.65 -21.10 -19.83
N SER A 459 -37.76 -20.41 -20.04
CA SER A 459 -38.07 -19.78 -21.33
C SER A 459 -37.21 -18.54 -21.61
N VAL A 460 -36.36 -18.12 -20.66
CA VAL A 460 -35.46 -16.99 -20.80
C VAL A 460 -34.03 -17.41 -20.46
N ARG A 461 -33.07 -16.85 -21.20
CA ARG A 461 -31.65 -17.18 -21.11
C ARG A 461 -31.13 -17.08 -19.69
N ILE A 462 -30.39 -18.11 -19.27
CA ILE A 462 -29.84 -18.25 -17.92
C ILE A 462 -28.43 -17.69 -17.93
N MET A 463 -28.21 -16.58 -17.24
CA MET A 463 -26.97 -15.80 -17.34
C MET A 463 -25.89 -16.24 -16.35
N ALA A 464 -26.30 -16.71 -15.17
CA ALA A 464 -25.43 -17.27 -14.16
C ALA A 464 -26.18 -18.31 -13.34
N VAL A 465 -25.44 -19.23 -12.74
CA VAL A 465 -25.94 -20.23 -11.80
C VAL A 465 -24.97 -20.36 -10.63
N GLU A 466 -25.51 -20.46 -9.43
CA GLU A 466 -24.76 -20.72 -8.19
C GLU A 466 -25.51 -21.75 -7.36
N ILE A 467 -24.77 -22.49 -6.53
CA ILE A 467 -25.35 -23.46 -5.60
C ILE A 467 -25.35 -22.87 -4.19
N SER A 468 -26.47 -23.06 -3.50
CA SER A 468 -26.59 -22.67 -2.10
C SER A 468 -25.59 -23.43 -1.23
N SER A 469 -25.13 -22.82 -0.13
CA SER A 469 -24.11 -23.40 0.75
C SER A 469 -24.49 -24.75 1.40
N ASP A 470 -25.76 -25.15 1.32
CA ASP A 470 -26.30 -26.44 1.80
C ASP A 470 -26.51 -27.46 0.66
N ASP A 471 -26.07 -27.15 -0.57
CA ASP A 471 -26.23 -27.94 -1.78
C ASP A 471 -27.70 -28.36 -2.08
N GLN A 472 -28.69 -27.61 -1.57
CA GLN A 472 -30.11 -27.94 -1.75
C GLN A 472 -30.76 -27.22 -2.94
N PHE A 473 -30.23 -26.05 -3.31
CA PHE A 473 -30.83 -25.21 -4.34
C PHE A 473 -29.78 -24.72 -5.33
N LEU A 474 -30.18 -24.68 -6.60
CA LEU A 474 -29.51 -23.94 -7.64
C LEU A 474 -30.23 -22.59 -7.82
N VAL A 475 -29.51 -21.49 -7.61
CA VAL A 475 -30.01 -20.14 -7.85
C VAL A 475 -29.47 -19.69 -9.19
N GLY A 476 -30.36 -19.34 -10.12
CA GLY A 476 -29.97 -18.79 -11.40
C GLY A 476 -30.54 -17.40 -11.61
N ASN A 477 -29.83 -16.57 -12.37
CA ASN A 477 -30.35 -15.30 -12.81
C ASN A 477 -30.57 -15.30 -14.33
N SER A 478 -31.50 -14.47 -14.74
CA SER A 478 -31.79 -14.17 -16.13
C SER A 478 -31.98 -12.65 -16.25
N THR A 479 -32.17 -12.13 -17.45
CA THR A 479 -32.04 -10.68 -17.74
C THR A 479 -32.89 -9.78 -16.83
N ASN A 480 -34.04 -10.25 -16.33
CA ASN A 480 -34.98 -9.43 -15.54
C ASN A 480 -35.46 -10.11 -14.23
N TRP A 481 -34.93 -11.27 -13.84
CA TRP A 481 -35.45 -12.06 -12.72
C TRP A 481 -34.44 -13.09 -12.20
N VAL A 482 -34.59 -13.49 -10.95
CA VAL A 482 -33.85 -14.57 -10.28
C VAL A 482 -34.80 -15.73 -10.07
N PHE A 483 -34.32 -16.95 -10.30
CA PHE A 483 -35.07 -18.18 -10.09
C PHE A 483 -34.30 -19.13 -9.18
N THR A 484 -35.03 -20.01 -8.48
CA THR A 484 -34.46 -21.05 -7.65
C THR A 484 -34.99 -22.41 -8.08
N MET A 485 -34.10 -23.40 -8.17
CA MET A 485 -34.41 -24.78 -8.52
C MET A 485 -33.99 -25.68 -7.35
N GLU A 486 -34.92 -26.47 -6.83
CA GLU A 486 -34.69 -27.39 -5.71
C GLU A 486 -34.32 -28.77 -6.24
N PHE A 487 -33.18 -29.32 -5.81
CA PHE A 487 -32.72 -30.62 -6.29
C PHE A 487 -33.68 -31.78 -5.92
N ASN A 488 -34.39 -31.67 -4.80
CA ASN A 488 -35.26 -32.74 -4.25
C ASN A 488 -36.56 -32.98 -5.04
N LYS A 489 -36.94 -32.13 -6.00
CA LYS A 489 -38.12 -32.37 -6.85
C LYS A 489 -37.84 -33.28 -8.05
N PHE A 490 -36.58 -33.45 -8.46
CA PHE A 490 -36.22 -34.24 -9.64
C PHE A 490 -35.89 -35.72 -9.34
N GLN A 491 -35.79 -36.12 -8.07
CA GLN A 491 -35.56 -37.52 -7.67
C GLN A 491 -36.85 -38.39 -7.60
N ARG A 492 -38.05 -37.84 -7.79
CA ARG A 492 -39.31 -38.57 -7.50
C ARG A 492 -39.94 -39.40 -8.63
N ASP A 493 -39.43 -39.36 -9.86
CA ASP A 493 -40.05 -40.10 -10.99
C ASP A 493 -39.22 -41.30 -11.49
N LEU A 494 -38.54 -42.03 -10.60
CA LEU A 494 -37.82 -43.27 -10.97
C LEU A 494 -37.98 -44.40 -9.95
N PHE A 495 -39.20 -44.65 -9.48
CA PHE A 495 -39.59 -45.99 -8.99
C PHE A 495 -41.08 -46.23 -9.25
N LEU A 496 -41.41 -46.86 -10.37
CA LEU A 496 -42.65 -47.62 -10.49
C LEU A 496 -42.47 -48.95 -9.73
N PRO A 497 -43.33 -49.31 -8.78
CA PRO A 497 -43.31 -50.64 -8.21
C PRO A 497 -43.94 -51.61 -9.21
N SER A 498 -43.17 -52.59 -9.69
CA SER A 498 -43.70 -53.80 -10.29
C SER A 498 -44.39 -54.65 -9.21
N LYS A 499 -45.55 -55.20 -9.57
CA LYS A 499 -46.46 -56.04 -8.77
C LYS A 499 -45.83 -57.02 -7.79
#